data_AF-A0AAW4YCX3-F1
#
_entry.id   AF-A0AAW4YCX3-F1
#
_cell.length_a   1.000
_cell.length_b   1.000
_cell.length_c   1.000
_cell.angle_alpha   90.00
_cell.angle_beta   90.00
_cell.angle_gamma   90.00
#
_symmetry.space_group_name_H-M   'P 1'
#
loop_
_entity.id
_entity.type
_entity.pdbx_description
1 polymer ?
#
loop_
_entity_poly.entity_id
_entity_poly.type
_entity_poly.pdbx_seq_one_letter_code
_entity_poly.pdbx_strand_id
1 'polypeptide(L)'
;TALKDQVTAATLVTAVHQIEQNANTLNQAMHGLRESIQDNAATKANSKYINEDQPEQQNYDQAVQAANNIINEQTATLDNNAINQAATTVNTTKAALHGDVKLQNDKDRAKQTVSQLAHLNNAQKHMEDTLIDSETTRTAVNHDLAEAQALDQL
;
A
#
# COMPACT_ATOMS: atom_id res chain seq x y z
N THR A 1 -1.69 34.41 2.01
CA THR A 1 -1.74 33.08 2.62
C THR A 1 -1.65 33.26 4.12
N ALA A 2 -2.23 32.35 4.90
CA ALA A 2 -2.36 32.51 6.35
C ALA A 2 -1.05 32.85 7.08
N LEU A 3 0.09 32.25 6.70
CA LEU A 3 1.41 32.61 7.27
C LEU A 3 1.86 34.04 6.90
N LYS A 4 1.61 34.50 5.68
CA LYS A 4 1.90 35.88 5.25
C LYS A 4 1.06 36.89 6.03
N ASP A 5 -0.20 36.54 6.31
CA ASP A 5 -1.12 37.38 7.07
C ASP A 5 -0.68 37.45 8.55
N GLN A 6 -0.19 36.34 9.12
CA GLN A 6 0.42 36.32 10.46
C GLN A 6 1.68 37.21 10.55
N VAL A 7 2.57 37.17 9.57
CA VAL A 7 3.76 38.05 9.53
C VAL A 7 3.35 39.52 9.44
N THR A 8 2.35 39.83 8.62
CA THR A 8 1.87 41.20 8.44
C THR A 8 1.21 41.77 9.70
N ALA A 9 0.54 40.91 10.48
CA ALA A 9 -0.09 41.28 11.75
C ALA A 9 0.89 41.35 12.94
N ALA A 10 2.09 40.80 12.82
CA ALA A 10 3.06 40.75 13.90
C ALA A 10 3.65 42.14 14.20
N THR A 11 3.57 42.58 15.45
CA THR A 11 4.08 43.89 15.91
C THR A 11 5.45 43.80 16.59
N LEU A 12 5.94 42.59 16.84
CA LEU A 12 7.19 42.32 17.54
C LEU A 12 8.09 41.40 16.72
N VAL A 13 9.41 41.67 16.75
CA VAL A 13 10.42 40.82 16.10
C VAL A 13 10.39 39.38 16.64
N THR A 14 10.13 39.20 17.94
CA THR A 14 10.01 37.88 18.56
C THR A 14 8.83 37.08 18.00
N ALA A 15 7.71 37.74 17.70
CA ALA A 15 6.55 37.10 17.07
C ALA A 15 6.89 36.68 15.63
N VAL A 16 7.61 37.53 14.88
CA VAL A 16 8.09 37.19 13.52
C VAL A 16 9.01 35.96 13.55
N HIS A 17 9.97 35.89 14.48
CA HIS A 17 10.83 34.71 14.62
C HIS A 17 10.06 33.44 14.97
N GLN A 18 9.00 33.51 15.79
CA GLN A 18 8.17 32.34 16.08
C GLN A 18 7.40 31.86 14.84
N ILE A 19 6.89 32.79 14.03
CA ILE A 19 6.21 32.47 12.77
C ILE A 19 7.19 31.80 11.79
N GLU A 20 8.42 32.31 11.69
CA GLU A 20 9.48 31.71 10.87
C GLU A 20 9.78 30.26 11.31
N GLN A 21 9.95 30.01 12.61
CA GLN A 21 10.17 28.65 13.13
C GLN A 21 8.99 27.73 12.81
N ASN A 22 7.77 28.20 13.00
CA ASN A 22 6.57 27.42 12.66
C ASN A 22 6.49 27.10 11.17
N ALA A 23 6.85 28.06 10.30
CA ALA A 23 6.89 27.86 8.86
C ALA A 23 7.96 26.83 8.45
N ASN A 24 9.13 26.85 9.09
CA ASN A 24 10.20 25.86 8.85
C ASN A 24 9.78 24.46 9.27
N THR A 25 9.10 24.31 10.41
CA THR A 25 8.55 23.02 10.85
C THR A 25 7.47 22.51 9.90
N LEU A 26 6.59 23.41 9.45
CA LEU A 26 5.54 23.09 8.47
C LEU A 26 6.13 22.60 7.14
N ASN A 27 7.18 23.27 6.66
CA ASN A 27 7.87 22.86 5.45
C ASN A 27 8.47 21.45 5.56
N GLN A 28 9.06 21.12 6.71
CA GLN A 28 9.61 19.79 6.97
C GLN A 28 8.50 18.71 7.03
N ALA A 29 7.38 18.99 7.71
CA ALA A 29 6.25 18.08 7.75
C ALA A 29 5.67 17.82 6.35
N MET A 30 5.51 18.87 5.54
CA MET A 30 5.03 18.77 4.15
C MET A 30 6.03 18.06 3.22
N HIS A 31 7.33 18.12 3.51
CA HIS A 31 8.33 17.32 2.82
C HIS A 31 8.14 15.84 3.13
N GLY A 32 8.07 15.48 4.42
CA GLY A 32 7.85 14.09 4.84
C GLY A 32 6.54 13.49 4.31
N LEU A 33 5.48 14.30 4.22
CA LEU A 33 4.21 13.89 3.60
C LEU A 33 4.35 13.58 2.10
N ARG A 34 5.17 14.35 1.35
CA ARG A 34 5.41 14.07 -0.07
C ARG A 34 6.28 12.82 -0.27
N GLU A 35 7.28 12.63 0.60
CA GLU A 35 8.12 11.43 0.58
C GLU A 35 7.30 10.17 0.83
N SER A 36 6.34 10.19 1.76
CA SER A 36 5.55 8.98 2.10
C SER A 36 4.72 8.45 0.92
N ILE A 37 4.35 9.29 -0.04
CA ILE A 37 3.56 8.91 -1.22
C ILE A 37 4.39 8.82 -2.52
N GLN A 38 5.69 9.10 -2.46
CA GLN A 38 6.54 9.22 -3.66
C GLN A 38 6.56 7.92 -4.49
N ASP A 39 6.53 6.77 -3.83
CA ASP A 39 6.61 5.46 -4.47
C ASP A 39 5.25 4.76 -4.60
N ASN A 40 4.15 5.52 -4.56
CA ASN A 40 2.78 4.99 -4.69
C ASN A 40 2.62 4.12 -5.95
N ALA A 41 3.06 4.61 -7.11
CA ALA A 41 2.95 3.84 -8.36
C ALA A 41 3.72 2.51 -8.31
N ALA A 42 4.92 2.51 -7.72
CA ALA A 42 5.72 1.30 -7.55
C ALA A 42 5.08 0.33 -6.54
N THR A 43 4.50 0.86 -5.45
CA THR A 43 3.78 0.08 -4.45
C THR A 43 2.57 -0.62 -5.06
N LYS A 44 1.75 0.09 -5.84
CA LYS A 44 0.56 -0.48 -6.49
C LYS A 44 0.87 -1.51 -7.58
N ALA A 45 2.07 -1.44 -8.17
CA ALA A 45 2.57 -2.43 -9.13
C ALA A 45 3.24 -3.65 -8.46
N ASN A 46 3.46 -3.61 -7.14
CA ASN A 46 4.15 -4.67 -6.41
C ASN A 46 3.17 -5.78 -5.97
N SER A 47 3.68 -7.02 -5.89
CA SER A 47 2.92 -8.18 -5.40
C SER A 47 2.28 -7.96 -4.03
N LYS A 48 2.95 -7.21 -3.13
CA LYS A 48 2.41 -6.83 -1.82
C LYS A 48 1.07 -6.14 -1.90
N TYR A 49 0.83 -5.32 -2.92
CA TYR A 49 -0.45 -4.66 -3.14
C TYR A 49 -1.36 -5.54 -3.99
N ILE A 50 -0.90 -6.02 -5.15
CA ILE A 50 -1.73 -6.73 -6.14
C ILE A 50 -2.43 -7.96 -5.53
N ASN A 51 -1.75 -8.69 -4.66
CA ASN A 51 -2.24 -9.92 -4.06
C ASN A 51 -2.83 -9.72 -2.65
N GLU A 52 -2.96 -8.48 -2.21
CA GLU A 52 -3.56 -8.13 -0.93
C GLU A 52 -5.09 -8.22 -0.99
N ASP A 53 -5.69 -8.43 0.17
CA ASP A 53 -7.14 -8.38 0.34
C ASP A 53 -7.64 -6.94 0.16
N GLN A 54 -8.87 -6.83 -0.35
CA GLN A 54 -9.47 -5.56 -0.73
C GLN A 54 -9.51 -4.51 0.41
N PRO A 55 -9.80 -4.85 1.69
CA PRO A 55 -9.82 -3.85 2.76
C PRO A 55 -8.46 -3.18 2.98
N GLU A 56 -7.37 -3.93 2.99
CA GLU A 56 -6.01 -3.41 3.19
C GLU A 56 -5.54 -2.59 1.99
N GLN A 57 -5.86 -3.00 0.75
CA GLN A 57 -5.65 -2.18 -0.45
C GLN A 57 -6.36 -0.84 -0.33
N GLN A 58 -7.64 -0.85 0.07
CA GLN A 58 -8.45 0.35 0.23
C GLN A 58 -7.92 1.27 1.32
N ASN A 59 -7.44 0.71 2.44
CA ASN A 59 -6.82 1.49 3.51
C ASN A 59 -5.59 2.25 3.03
N TYR A 60 -4.71 1.59 2.25
CA TYR A 60 -3.55 2.25 1.65
C TYR A 60 -3.97 3.35 0.66
N ASP A 61 -4.90 3.04 -0.25
CA ASP A 61 -5.40 3.99 -1.25
C ASP A 61 -6.04 5.24 -0.61
N GLN A 62 -6.82 5.05 0.46
CA GLN A 62 -7.42 6.15 1.21
C GLN A 62 -6.37 7.00 1.92
N ALA A 63 -5.33 6.38 2.50
CA ALA A 63 -4.24 7.10 3.14
C ALA A 63 -3.47 7.97 2.13
N VAL A 64 -3.16 7.41 0.96
CA VAL A 64 -2.50 8.14 -0.14
C VAL A 64 -3.38 9.28 -0.65
N GLN A 65 -4.69 9.05 -0.79
CA GLN A 65 -5.63 10.10 -1.19
C GLN A 65 -5.70 11.23 -0.15
N ALA A 66 -5.75 10.92 1.14
CA ALA A 66 -5.75 11.91 2.20
C ALA A 66 -4.47 12.77 2.20
N ALA A 67 -3.31 12.13 2.02
CA ALA A 67 -2.04 12.84 1.86
C ALA A 67 -2.04 13.76 0.63
N ASN A 68 -2.52 13.27 -0.52
CA ASN A 68 -2.66 14.08 -1.73
C ASN A 68 -3.61 15.26 -1.55
N ASN A 69 -4.70 15.09 -0.80
CA ASN A 69 -5.63 16.19 -0.53
C ASN A 69 -4.91 17.32 0.23
N ILE A 70 -4.19 17.00 1.30
CA ILE A 70 -3.41 17.98 2.08
C ILE A 70 -2.35 18.68 1.22
N ILE A 71 -1.65 17.93 0.36
CA ILE A 71 -0.62 18.49 -0.55
C ILE A 71 -1.19 19.52 -1.53
N ASN A 72 -2.44 19.33 -1.97
CA ASN A 72 -3.09 20.14 -3.01
C ASN A 72 -4.14 21.12 -2.46
N GLU A 73 -4.18 21.33 -1.15
CA GLU A 73 -5.11 22.26 -0.50
C GLU A 73 -4.90 23.70 -0.99
N GLN A 74 -6.01 24.37 -1.33
CA GLN A 74 -6.00 25.80 -1.63
C GLN A 74 -5.97 26.67 -0.35
N THR A 75 -6.57 26.15 0.73
CA THR A 75 -6.47 26.71 2.07
C THR A 75 -5.62 25.77 2.90
N ALA A 76 -4.34 26.11 3.05
CA ALA A 76 -3.37 25.22 3.66
C ALA A 76 -3.68 24.88 5.13
N THR A 77 -3.66 23.60 5.45
CA THR A 77 -3.52 23.10 6.82
C THR A 77 -2.18 23.54 7.40
N LEU A 78 -2.21 24.23 8.56
CA LEU A 78 -1.01 24.67 9.30
C LEU A 78 -0.70 23.79 10.51
N ASP A 79 -1.52 22.76 10.76
CA ASP A 79 -1.30 21.81 11.85
C ASP A 79 -0.24 20.77 11.45
N ASN A 80 0.97 20.94 11.98
CA ASN A 80 2.08 20.02 11.79
C ASN A 80 1.76 18.58 12.22
N ASN A 81 0.96 18.41 13.28
CA ASN A 81 0.63 17.09 13.78
C ASN A 81 -0.30 16.37 12.80
N ALA A 82 -1.28 17.07 12.24
CA ALA A 82 -2.17 16.52 11.22
C ALA A 82 -1.40 16.05 9.97
N ILE A 83 -0.44 16.86 9.51
CA ILE A 83 0.41 16.54 8.35
C ILE A 83 1.29 15.31 8.63
N ASN A 84 1.98 15.30 9.77
CA ASN A 84 2.82 14.16 10.17
C ASN A 84 2.00 12.89 10.39
N GLN A 85 0.77 13.01 10.91
CA GLN A 85 -0.14 11.88 11.08
C GLN A 85 -0.57 11.31 9.73
N ALA A 86 -0.89 12.15 8.73
CA ALA A 86 -1.20 11.68 7.39
C ALA A 86 -0.03 10.92 6.76
N ALA A 87 1.21 11.42 6.91
CA ALA A 87 2.41 10.72 6.44
C ALA A 87 2.60 9.37 7.14
N THR A 88 2.39 9.33 8.45
CA THR A 88 2.45 8.10 9.26
C THR A 88 1.41 7.08 8.80
N THR A 89 0.17 7.51 8.58
CA THR A 89 -0.92 6.64 8.12
C THR A 89 -0.60 6.00 6.76
N VAL A 90 -0.02 6.75 5.82
CA VAL A 90 0.45 6.17 4.54
C VAL A 90 1.48 5.07 4.78
N ASN A 91 2.49 5.34 5.61
CA ASN A 91 3.56 4.36 5.88
C ASN A 91 3.03 3.11 6.60
N THR A 92 2.12 3.27 7.57
CA THR A 92 1.52 2.16 8.31
C THR A 92 0.64 1.29 7.42
N THR A 93 -0.23 1.89 6.61
CA THR A 93 -1.11 1.15 5.70
C THR A 93 -0.32 0.45 4.60
N LYS A 94 0.75 1.07 4.09
CA LYS A 94 1.69 0.44 3.17
C LYS A 94 2.40 -0.77 3.79
N ALA A 95 2.84 -0.65 5.05
CA ALA A 95 3.51 -1.74 5.76
C ALA A 95 2.57 -2.92 6.05
N ALA A 96 1.26 -2.67 6.10
CA ALA A 96 0.22 -3.70 6.26
C ALA A 96 -0.12 -4.44 4.94
N LEU A 97 0.52 -4.09 3.82
CA LEU A 97 0.41 -4.82 2.56
C LEU A 97 1.33 -6.05 2.60
N HIS A 98 0.71 -7.23 2.59
CA HIS A 98 1.29 -8.56 2.73
C HIS A 98 0.84 -9.50 1.59
N GLY A 99 0.41 -8.95 0.45
CA GLY A 99 -0.08 -9.74 -0.68
C GLY A 99 0.90 -10.79 -1.21
N ASP A 100 2.20 -10.53 -1.15
CA ASP A 100 3.26 -11.48 -1.52
C ASP A 100 3.26 -12.73 -0.64
N VAL A 101 3.13 -12.55 0.68
CA VAL A 101 2.99 -13.65 1.64
C VAL A 101 1.68 -14.41 1.41
N LYS A 102 0.59 -13.69 1.12
CA LYS A 102 -0.71 -14.32 0.81
C LYS A 102 -0.64 -15.16 -0.47
N LEU A 103 0.02 -14.66 -1.52
CA LEU A 103 0.29 -15.42 -2.74
C LEU A 103 1.07 -16.71 -2.45
N GLN A 104 2.15 -16.64 -1.67
CA GLN A 104 2.93 -17.84 -1.36
C GLN A 104 2.11 -18.86 -0.57
N ASN A 105 1.31 -18.41 0.41
CA ASN A 105 0.43 -19.29 1.17
C ASN A 105 -0.62 -20.00 0.28
N ASP A 106 -1.17 -19.28 -0.70
CA ASP A 106 -2.15 -19.87 -1.61
C ASP A 106 -1.50 -20.87 -2.57
N LYS A 107 -0.26 -20.62 -3.04
CA LYS A 107 0.52 -21.61 -3.80
C LYS A 107 0.77 -22.88 -3.00
N ASP A 108 1.24 -22.75 -1.77
CA ASP A 108 1.56 -23.90 -0.91
C ASP A 108 0.31 -24.75 -0.64
N ARG A 109 -0.84 -24.10 -0.39
CA ARG A 109 -2.13 -24.79 -0.23
C ARG A 109 -2.58 -25.49 -1.50
N ALA A 110 -2.50 -24.81 -2.65
CA ALA A 110 -2.91 -25.38 -3.92
C ALA A 110 -2.11 -26.65 -4.26
N LYS A 111 -0.79 -26.62 -4.13
CA LYS A 111 0.07 -27.80 -4.30
C LYS A 111 -0.25 -28.92 -3.32
N GLN A 112 -0.52 -28.57 -2.06
CA GLN A 112 -0.94 -29.56 -1.07
C GLN A 112 -2.23 -30.26 -1.53
N THR A 113 -3.21 -29.51 -2.04
CA THR A 113 -4.43 -30.09 -2.61
C THR A 113 -4.14 -30.95 -3.84
N VAL A 114 -3.33 -30.47 -4.80
CA VAL A 114 -2.94 -31.23 -5.99
C VAL A 114 -2.29 -32.57 -5.63
N SER A 115 -1.41 -32.59 -4.61
CA SER A 115 -0.76 -33.83 -4.16
C SER A 115 -1.76 -34.90 -3.69
N GLN A 116 -2.93 -34.49 -3.19
CA GLN A 116 -3.98 -35.35 -2.63
C GLN A 116 -5.03 -35.80 -3.67
N LEU A 117 -5.00 -35.26 -4.89
CA LEU A 117 -5.90 -35.66 -5.98
C LEU A 117 -5.70 -37.14 -6.31
N ALA A 118 -6.80 -37.90 -6.42
CA ALA A 118 -6.76 -39.36 -6.36
C ALA A 118 -6.58 -40.03 -7.73
N HIS A 119 -6.99 -39.35 -8.79
CA HIS A 119 -7.05 -39.85 -10.16
C HIS A 119 -5.92 -39.30 -11.04
N LEU A 120 -5.34 -38.15 -10.68
CA LEU A 120 -4.14 -37.64 -11.33
C LEU A 120 -2.90 -38.51 -11.06
N ASN A 121 -2.12 -38.76 -12.11
CA ASN A 121 -0.82 -39.42 -11.99
C ASN A 121 0.28 -38.44 -11.53
N ASN A 122 1.44 -38.97 -11.15
CA ASN A 122 2.55 -38.16 -10.62
C ASN A 122 3.09 -37.12 -11.62
N ALA A 123 3.06 -37.41 -12.92
CA ALA A 123 3.55 -36.48 -13.94
C ALA A 123 2.60 -35.29 -14.09
N GLN A 124 1.29 -35.54 -14.08
CA GLN A 124 0.27 -34.49 -14.09
C GLN A 124 0.39 -33.61 -12.85
N LYS A 125 0.47 -34.21 -11.66
CA LYS A 125 0.66 -33.47 -10.40
C LYS A 125 1.91 -32.58 -10.42
N HIS A 126 3.04 -33.10 -10.91
CA HIS A 126 4.27 -32.31 -11.00
C HIS A 126 4.16 -31.13 -11.99
N MET A 127 3.43 -31.32 -13.09
CA MET A 127 3.17 -30.25 -14.04
C MET A 127 2.30 -29.15 -13.41
N GLU A 128 1.23 -29.51 -12.71
CA GLU A 128 0.39 -28.57 -11.97
C GLU A 128 1.18 -27.82 -10.87
N ASP A 129 2.02 -28.53 -10.10
CA ASP A 129 2.88 -27.90 -9.09
C ASP A 129 3.80 -26.84 -9.71
N THR A 130 4.31 -27.10 -10.91
CA THR A 130 5.19 -26.17 -11.64
C THR A 130 4.43 -24.95 -12.16
N LEU A 131 3.20 -25.14 -12.65
CA LEU A 131 2.32 -24.05 -13.09
C LEU A 131 1.99 -23.13 -11.92
N ILE A 132 1.47 -23.70 -10.82
CA ILE A 132 1.15 -22.99 -9.58
C ILE A 132 2.38 -22.21 -9.06
N ASP A 133 3.58 -22.78 -9.14
CA ASP A 133 4.81 -22.09 -8.73
C ASP A 133 5.14 -20.87 -9.57
N SER A 134 4.84 -20.92 -10.86
CA SER A 134 5.15 -19.84 -11.79
C SER A 134 4.20 -18.65 -11.66
N GLU A 135 3.03 -18.85 -11.04
CA GLU A 135 1.99 -17.85 -11.02
C GLU A 135 2.35 -16.59 -10.22
N THR A 136 1.94 -15.43 -10.73
CA THR A 136 2.24 -14.13 -10.09
C THR A 136 1.05 -13.55 -9.35
N THR A 137 -0.13 -14.19 -9.44
CA THR A 137 -1.35 -13.70 -8.80
C THR A 137 -2.12 -14.80 -8.08
N ARG A 138 -2.80 -14.45 -6.99
CA ARG A 138 -3.66 -15.38 -6.23
C ARG A 138 -4.82 -15.91 -7.07
N THR A 139 -5.36 -15.08 -7.97
CA THR A 139 -6.44 -15.49 -8.87
C THR A 139 -5.99 -16.57 -9.84
N ALA A 140 -4.78 -16.45 -10.39
CA ALA A 140 -4.25 -17.47 -11.30
C ALA A 140 -3.90 -18.78 -10.59
N VAL A 141 -3.31 -18.71 -9.38
CA VAL A 141 -3.13 -19.91 -8.53
C VAL A 141 -4.45 -20.64 -8.27
N ASN A 142 -5.52 -19.91 -7.96
CA ASN A 142 -6.84 -20.50 -7.73
C ASN A 142 -7.46 -21.07 -9.01
N HIS A 143 -7.17 -20.47 -10.16
CA HIS A 143 -7.62 -20.96 -11.46
C HIS A 143 -6.96 -22.31 -11.78
N ASP A 144 -5.63 -22.40 -11.70
CA ASP A 144 -4.89 -23.65 -11.94
C ASP A 144 -5.32 -24.76 -10.98
N LEU A 145 -5.53 -24.44 -9.71
CA LEU A 145 -6.07 -25.41 -8.75
C LEU A 145 -7.45 -25.94 -9.17
N ALA A 146 -8.34 -25.07 -9.66
CA ALA A 146 -9.67 -25.48 -10.11
C ALA A 146 -9.60 -26.36 -11.36
N GLU A 147 -8.68 -26.07 -12.28
CA GLU A 147 -8.43 -26.91 -13.46
C GLU A 147 -7.89 -28.29 -13.08
N ALA A 148 -6.92 -28.36 -12.17
CA ALA A 148 -6.38 -29.62 -11.65
C ALA A 148 -7.48 -30.47 -10.96
N GLN A 149 -8.34 -29.83 -10.17
CA GLN A 149 -9.48 -30.48 -9.53
C GLN A 149 -10.50 -31.00 -10.56
N ALA A 150 -10.77 -30.23 -11.62
CA ALA A 150 -11.67 -30.65 -12.70
C ALA A 150 -11.10 -31.83 -13.49
N LEU A 151 -9.79 -31.83 -13.76
CA LEU A 151 -9.09 -32.92 -14.43
C LEU A 151 -9.14 -34.22 -13.62
N ASP A 152 -9.09 -34.13 -12.29
CA ASP A 152 -9.20 -35.30 -11.39
C ASP A 152 -10.59 -35.96 -11.44
N GLN A 153 -11.63 -35.28 -11.95
CA GLN A 153 -12.99 -35.84 -12.06
C GLN A 153 -13.27 -36.55 -13.40
N LEU A 154 -12.33 -36.52 -14.35
CA LEU A 154 -12.45 -37.13 -15.68
C LEU A 154 -12.02 -38.61 -15.67
#